data_AF-A0A537M940-F1
#
_entry.id   AF-A0A537M940-F1
#
_cell.length_a   1.000
_cell.length_b   1.000
_cell.length_c   1.000
_cell.angle_alpha   90.00
_cell.angle_beta   90.00
_cell.angle_gamma   90.00
#
_symmetry.space_group_name_H-M   'P 1'
#
loop_
_entity.id
_entity.type
_entity.pdbx_description
1 polymer ?
#
loop_
_entity_poly.entity_id
_entity_poly.type
_entity_poly.pdbx_seq_one_letter_code
_entity_poly.pdbx_strand_id
1 'polypeptide(L)' 'MQCPKCGAENPAGKILCRVCGARLRPASAGTTPGGSGISETDEELRRRLSY' A
#
# COMPACT_ATOMS: atom_id res chain seq x y z
N MET A 1 -20.53 9.58 3.54
CA MET A 1 -20.76 8.23 2.96
C MET A 1 -20.79 7.20 4.07
N GLN A 2 -21.69 6.24 3.95
CA GLN A 2 -21.77 5.13 4.89
C GLN A 2 -20.80 4.03 4.49
N CYS A 3 -20.10 3.44 5.46
CA CYS A 3 -19.22 2.31 5.19
C CYS A 3 -20.06 1.07 4.90
N PRO A 4 -19.86 0.38 3.75
CA PRO A 4 -20.60 -0.84 3.45
C PRO A 4 -20.19 -2.04 4.32
N LYS A 5 -19.05 -1.95 5.03
CA LYS A 5 -18.55 -3.03 5.91
C LYS A 5 -19.13 -3.00 7.32
N CYS A 6 -19.31 -1.81 7.90
CA CYS A 6 -19.70 -1.66 9.30
C CYS A 6 -20.84 -0.67 9.53
N GLY A 7 -21.33 0.01 8.49
CA GLY A 7 -22.40 0.99 8.60
C GLY A 7 -21.98 2.35 9.14
N ALA A 8 -20.70 2.59 9.46
CA ALA A 8 -20.25 3.86 10.04
C ALA A 8 -20.30 5.03 9.04
N GLU A 9 -20.73 6.20 9.51
CA GLU A 9 -20.67 7.44 8.74
C GLU A 9 -19.24 7.99 8.65
N ASN A 10 -18.81 8.21 7.41
CA ASN A 10 -17.51 8.74 7.07
C ASN A 10 -17.65 10.00 6.19
N PRO A 11 -16.74 10.98 6.34
CA PRO A 11 -16.77 12.24 5.59
C PRO A 11 -16.37 12.01 4.14
N ALA A 12 -16.96 12.82 3.25
CA ALA A 12 -16.67 12.80 1.82
C ALA A 12 -15.16 12.97 1.57
N GLY A 13 -14.58 12.10 0.73
CA GLY A 13 -13.14 12.11 0.41
C GLY A 13 -12.27 11.11 1.18
N LYS A 14 -12.79 10.48 2.24
CA LYS A 14 -12.00 9.51 3.02
C LYS A 14 -11.79 8.21 2.24
N ILE A 15 -10.54 7.74 2.19
CA ILE A 15 -10.16 6.51 1.49
C ILE A 15 -10.43 5.28 2.36
N LEU A 16 -10.28 5.40 3.68
CA LEU A 16 -10.42 4.33 4.67
C LEU A 16 -11.42 4.71 5.76
N CYS A 17 -12.26 3.75 6.13
CA CYS A 17 -13.20 3.88 7.24
C CYS A 17 -12.44 4.17 8.53
N ARG A 18 -12.85 5.22 9.26
CA ARG A 18 -12.22 5.57 10.55
C ARG A 18 -12.54 4.59 11.69
N VAL A 19 -13.52 3.70 11.50
CA VAL A 19 -14.01 2.79 12.53
C VAL A 19 -13.44 1.39 12.33
N CYS A 20 -13.65 0.79 11.15
CA CYS A 20 -13.23 -0.59 10.88
C CYS A 20 -12.02 -0.71 9.94
N GLY A 21 -11.52 0.41 9.41
CA GLY A 21 -10.39 0.39 8.46
C GLY A 21 -10.73 -0.07 7.04
N ALA A 22 -11.99 -0.33 6.70
CA ALA A 22 -12.38 -0.74 5.34
C ALA A 22 -12.11 0.35 4.29
N ARG A 23 -11.64 -0.04 3.09
CA ARG A 23 -11.51 0.90 1.98
C ARG A 23 -12.89 1.35 1.50
N LEU A 24 -13.13 2.65 1.55
CA LEU A 24 -14.37 3.29 1.10
C LEU A 24 -14.28 3.75 -0.34
N ARG A 25 -13.08 4.05 -0.81
CA ARG A 25 -12.82 4.38 -2.22
C ARG A 25 -12.15 3.17 -2.88
N PRO A 26 -12.75 2.57 -3.92
CA PRO A 26 -11.99 1.66 -4.76
C PRO A 26 -10.85 2.49 -5.34
N ALA A 27 -9.61 2.11 -5.04
CA ALA A 27 -8.47 2.66 -5.75
C ALA A 27 -8.71 2.28 -7.21
N SER A 28 -9.00 3.27 -8.07
CA SER A 28 -8.98 3.06 -9.51
C SER A 28 -7.70 2.30 -9.81
N ALA A 29 -7.85 1.09 -10.34
CA ALA A 29 -6.78 0.11 -10.48
C ALA A 29 -5.58 0.77 -11.16
N GLY A 30 -4.49 0.95 -10.41
CA GLY A 30 -3.37 1.71 -10.95
C GLY A 30 -2.32 2.11 -9.93
N THR A 31 -1.97 1.24 -8.99
CA THR A 31 -0.59 1.18 -8.50
C THR A 31 -0.39 -0.16 -7.79
N THR A 32 0.17 -1.12 -8.51
CA THR A 32 1.06 -2.11 -7.91
C THR A 32 2.08 -1.31 -7.11
N PRO A 33 2.37 -1.60 -5.83
CA PRO A 33 3.61 -1.12 -5.25
C PRO A 33 4.75 -1.73 -6.06
N GLY A 34 5.18 -1.00 -7.07
CA GLY A 34 6.44 -1.22 -7.76
C GLY A 34 7.59 -0.98 -6.79
N GLY A 35 8.68 -1.67 -7.02
CA GLY A 35 9.89 -1.61 -6.23
C GLY A 35 10.33 -3.02 -5.86
N SER A 36 10.54 -3.87 -6.86
CA SER A 36 11.90 -4.20 -7.31
C SER A 36 12.63 -5.03 -6.26
N GLY A 37 12.44 -6.35 -6.34
CA GLY A 37 13.51 -7.26 -5.97
C GLY A 37 14.70 -6.91 -6.85
N ILE A 38 15.62 -6.09 -6.32
CA ILE A 38 16.95 -6.00 -6.89
C ILE A 38 17.56 -7.38 -6.65
N SER A 39 17.60 -8.20 -7.69
CA SER A 39 18.51 -9.31 -7.78
C SER A 39 19.91 -8.74 -8.01
N GLU A 40 20.41 -7.90 -7.10
CA GLU A 40 21.85 -7.64 -7.04
C GLU A 40 22.46 -8.99 -6.65
N THR A 41 23.31 -9.52 -7.52
CA THR A 41 24.00 -10.77 -7.24
C THR A 41 24.80 -10.61 -5.95
N ASP A 42 24.73 -11.61 -5.07
CA ASP A 42 25.51 -11.71 -3.82
C ASP A 42 26.97 -11.28 -4.00
N GLU A 43 27.54 -11.59 -5.16
CA GLU A 43 28.91 -11.25 -5.54
C GLU A 43 29.19 -9.74 -5.63
N GLU A 44 28.28 -8.95 -6.22
CA GLU A 44 28.46 -7.49 -6.32
C GLU A 44 28.34 -6.84 -4.92
N LEU A 45 27.45 -7.37 -4.07
CA LEU A 45 27.27 -6.90 -2.70
C LEU A 45 28.54 -7.16 -1.87
N ARG A 46 29.11 -8.37 -1.97
CA ARG A 46 30.33 -8.76 -1.24
C ARG A 46 31.54 -7.93 -1.65
N ARG A 47 31.64 -7.57 -2.94
CA ARG A 47 32.74 -6.74 -3.46
C ARG A 47 32.69 -5.28 -3.00
N ARG A 48 31.49 -4.74 -2.74
CA ARG A 48 31.29 -3.38 -2.23
C ARG A 48 31.52 -3.26 -0.73
N LEU A 49 31.24 -4.32 0.02
CA LEU A 49 31.32 -4.36 1.49
C LEU A 49 32.74 -4.63 2.02
N SER A 50 33.68 -5.04 1.17
CA SER A 50 35.07 -5.29 1.55
C SER A 50 35.91 -4.00 1.53
N TYR A 51 35.49 -2.98 2.28
CA TYR A 51 36.30 -1.79 2.57
C TYR A 51 37.16 -2.01 3.82
#